data_AF-A0A529TX05-F1
#
_entry.id   AF-A0A529TX05-F1
#
_cell.length_a   1.000
_cell.length_b   1.000
_cell.length_c   1.000
_cell.angle_alpha   90.00
_cell.angle_beta   90.00
_cell.angle_gamma   90.00
#
_symmetry.space_group_name_H-M   'P 1'
#
loop_
_entity.id
_entity.type
_entity.pdbx_description
1 polymer ?
#
loop_
_entity_poly.entity_id
_entity_poly.type
_entity_poly.pdbx_seq_one_letter_code
_entity_poly.pdbx_strand_id
1 'polypeptide(L)'
;MSHVSGAGRTGADDIAGRAGSFVASPRGAGSASRWFLLLGVLVFVGLGIWQLERRVWKLDLIARVDQRIHAPVVDAPGPATWADINAAGYEYRHVRLAGSFSGGPNTLVQAVTELGGGYWVLTPMRDDRGFTVLVNRGFVPQERKAEFQQESGGARSPTVVDGLLRISEPGGGFLR
;
A
#
# COMPACT_ATOMS: atom_id res chain seq x y z
N MET A 1 94.67 50.54 0.18
CA MET A 1 94.79 49.92 -1.16
C MET A 1 94.67 48.41 -0.99
N SER A 2 93.65 47.81 -1.61
CA SER A 2 93.53 46.43 -2.17
C SER A 2 94.38 45.28 -1.57
N HIS A 3 93.92 44.04 -1.34
CA HIS A 3 92.82 43.25 -1.91
C HIS A 3 92.62 41.94 -1.09
N VAL A 4 91.37 41.49 -0.94
CA VAL A 4 90.79 40.13 -1.03
C VAL A 4 91.51 38.88 -0.44
N SER A 5 90.79 38.09 0.38
CA SER A 5 90.32 36.70 0.09
C SER A 5 90.16 35.83 1.35
N GLY A 6 89.13 34.98 1.38
CA GLY A 6 89.29 33.63 1.94
C GLY A 6 88.48 33.26 3.19
N ALA A 7 87.36 32.57 2.92
CA ALA A 7 86.52 31.77 3.79
C ALA A 7 87.22 30.93 4.90
N GLY A 8 86.50 30.73 6.03
CA GLY A 8 86.80 29.66 6.97
C GLY A 8 85.90 29.59 8.22
N ARG A 9 84.94 28.65 8.19
CA ARG A 9 84.26 27.93 9.31
C ARG A 9 83.42 28.71 10.35
N THR A 10 82.16 28.31 10.44
CA THR A 10 81.52 27.55 11.56
C THR A 10 80.11 27.21 11.07
N GLY A 11 79.61 25.98 11.06
CA GLY A 11 79.91 24.83 11.91
C GLY A 11 78.90 24.80 13.05
N ALA A 12 77.75 24.16 12.80
CA ALA A 12 76.81 23.65 13.77
C ALA A 12 76.25 24.67 14.78
N ASP A 13 75.10 25.27 14.47
CA ASP A 13 74.06 25.75 15.40
C ASP A 13 72.94 26.40 14.60
N ASP A 14 72.00 25.60 14.05
CA ASP A 14 70.63 26.06 13.72
C ASP A 14 69.74 24.91 13.17
N ILE A 15 69.97 23.67 13.62
CA ILE A 15 69.01 22.56 13.49
C ILE A 15 68.12 22.56 14.74
N ALA A 16 67.46 23.66 15.04
CA ALA A 16 66.48 23.73 16.13
C ALA A 16 65.52 24.91 15.90
N GLY A 17 64.28 24.62 15.51
CA GLY A 17 63.21 25.60 15.63
C GLY A 17 62.45 25.94 14.34
N ARG A 18 61.83 24.95 13.71
CA ARG A 18 60.60 25.23 12.92
C ARG A 18 59.60 24.08 12.98
N ALA A 19 59.28 23.63 14.20
CA ALA A 19 57.98 23.04 14.47
C ALA A 19 56.95 24.19 14.48
N GLY A 20 56.55 24.64 13.28
CA GLY A 20 55.44 25.57 13.12
C GLY A 20 54.16 24.85 13.53
N SER A 21 53.69 25.11 14.74
CA SER A 21 52.39 24.69 15.24
C SER A 21 51.30 25.11 14.27
N PHE A 22 50.66 24.15 13.61
CA PHE A 22 49.36 24.36 12.98
C PHE A 22 48.33 24.57 14.09
N VAL A 23 48.19 25.80 14.55
CA VAL A 23 47.00 26.21 15.30
C VAL A 23 45.86 26.19 14.29
N ALA A 24 45.09 25.11 14.28
CA ALA A 24 43.82 25.06 13.58
C ALA A 24 42.87 26.05 14.28
N SER A 25 42.73 27.25 13.73
CA SER A 25 41.72 28.19 14.20
C SER A 25 40.33 27.55 14.05
N PRO A 26 39.49 27.56 15.11
CA PRO A 26 38.15 27.00 15.01
C PRO A 26 37.34 27.90 14.07
N ARG A 27 37.01 27.39 12.88
CA ARG A 27 36.07 28.06 11.98
C ARG A 27 34.73 28.13 12.71
N GLY A 28 34.26 29.34 12.99
CA GLY A 28 32.99 29.60 13.66
C GLY A 28 31.80 29.09 12.86
N ALA A 29 31.50 27.79 12.97
CA ALA A 29 30.28 27.16 12.49
C ALA A 29 29.14 27.31 13.53
N GLY A 30 29.10 28.40 14.29
CA GLY A 30 28.34 28.49 15.53
C GLY A 30 26.85 28.80 15.38
N SER A 31 26.39 29.31 14.23
CA SER A 31 24.99 29.76 14.06
C SER A 31 24.29 29.12 12.85
N ALA A 32 24.89 29.21 11.66
CA ALA A 32 24.30 28.60 10.45
C ALA A 32 24.17 27.07 10.54
N SER A 33 25.16 26.40 11.14
CA SER A 33 25.07 24.95 11.41
C SER A 33 23.96 24.62 12.41
N ARG A 34 23.76 25.47 13.43
CA ARG A 34 22.67 25.29 14.40
C ARG A 34 21.30 25.43 13.73
N TRP A 35 21.13 26.42 12.87
CA TRP A 35 19.89 26.60 12.10
C TRP A 35 19.62 25.44 11.13
N PHE A 36 20.66 24.95 10.45
CA PHE A 36 20.54 23.77 9.58
C PHE A 36 20.14 22.52 10.38
N LEU A 37 20.74 22.29 11.54
CA LEU A 37 20.37 21.18 12.43
C LEU A 37 18.93 21.33 12.94
N LEU A 38 18.51 22.53 13.34
CA LEU A 38 17.14 22.80 13.79
C LEU A 38 16.12 22.54 12.67
N LEU A 39 16.42 22.97 11.45
CA LEU A 39 15.57 22.70 10.28
C LEU A 39 15.47 21.20 10.00
N GLY A 40 16.61 20.48 10.03
CA GLY A 40 16.64 19.03 9.87
C GLY A 40 15.80 18.30 10.92
N VAL A 41 15.91 18.71 12.19
CA VAL A 41 15.08 18.18 13.28
C VAL A 41 13.59 18.42 13.01
N LEU A 42 13.21 19.63 12.60
CA LEU A 42 11.80 19.95 12.31
C LEU A 42 11.24 19.10 11.17
N VAL A 43 12.02 18.89 10.10
CA VAL A 43 11.63 18.02 8.97
C VAL A 43 11.48 16.57 9.43
N PHE A 44 12.42 16.05 10.22
CA PHE A 44 12.31 14.68 10.74
C PHE A 44 11.13 14.50 11.70
N VAL A 45 10.81 15.50 12.52
CA VAL A 45 9.61 15.47 13.37
C VAL A 45 8.35 15.49 12.51
N GLY A 46 8.27 16.35 11.50
CA GLY A 46 7.14 16.39 10.56
C GLY A 46 6.95 15.06 9.82
N LEU A 47 8.05 14.46 9.35
CA LEU A 47 8.02 13.12 8.73
C LEU A 47 7.63 12.05 9.76
N GLY A 48 8.10 12.13 10.99
CA GLY A 48 7.73 11.20 12.07
C GLY A 48 6.24 11.23 12.38
N ILE A 49 5.65 12.44 12.47
CA ILE A 49 4.21 12.63 12.65
C ILE A 49 3.45 12.04 11.46
N TRP A 50 3.87 12.34 10.23
CA TRP A 50 3.24 11.81 9.03
C TRP A 50 3.28 10.28 8.97
N GLN A 51 4.41 9.66 9.35
CA GLN A 51 4.53 8.21 9.44
C GLN A 51 3.59 7.62 10.50
N LEU A 52 3.45 8.28 11.65
CA LEU A 52 2.54 7.85 12.71
C LEU A 52 1.08 7.94 12.25
N GLU A 53 0.66 9.06 11.67
CA GLU A 53 -0.69 9.24 11.10
C GLU A 53 -0.98 8.18 10.04
N ARG A 54 -0.03 7.97 9.11
CA ARG A 54 -0.16 6.96 8.05
C ARG A 54 -0.30 5.55 8.62
N ARG A 55 0.42 5.25 9.72
CA ARG A 55 0.32 3.97 10.44
C ARG A 55 -1.03 3.82 11.15
N VAL A 56 -1.47 4.83 11.90
CA VAL A 56 -2.75 4.82 12.61
C VAL A 56 -3.91 4.64 11.64
N TRP A 57 -3.93 5.39 10.54
CA TRP A 57 -4.94 5.23 9.49
C TRP A 57 -4.99 3.81 8.93
N LYS A 58 -3.83 3.19 8.66
CA LYS A 58 -3.77 1.79 8.21
C LYS A 58 -4.30 0.84 9.28
N LEU A 59 -3.94 1.04 10.55
CA LEU A 59 -4.41 0.18 11.64
C LEU A 59 -5.91 0.31 11.86
N ASP A 60 -6.48 1.50 11.76
CA ASP A 60 -7.93 1.72 11.86
C ASP A 60 -8.68 1.04 10.70
N LEU A 61 -8.10 1.07 9.49
CA LEU A 61 -8.64 0.35 8.35
C LEU A 61 -8.60 -1.17 8.58
N ILE A 62 -7.47 -1.70 9.04
CA ILE A 62 -7.31 -3.13 9.36
C ILE A 62 -8.30 -3.52 10.46
N ALA A 63 -8.37 -2.79 11.56
CA ALA A 63 -9.27 -3.08 12.67
C ALA A 63 -10.75 -3.10 12.22
N ARG A 64 -11.14 -2.17 11.34
CA ARG A 64 -12.49 -2.13 10.78
C ARG A 64 -12.80 -3.33 9.90
N VAL A 65 -11.86 -3.71 9.03
CA VAL A 65 -12.01 -4.90 8.18
C VAL A 65 -12.06 -6.16 9.05
N ASP A 66 -11.10 -6.30 9.97
CA ASP A 66 -10.96 -7.43 10.88
C ASP A 66 -12.23 -7.65 11.73
N GLN A 67 -12.79 -6.58 12.28
CA GLN A 67 -14.06 -6.65 13.02
C GLN A 67 -15.23 -7.11 12.14
N ARG A 68 -15.26 -6.72 10.86
CA ARG A 68 -16.36 -7.06 9.95
C ARG A 68 -16.26 -8.47 9.40
N ILE A 69 -15.03 -8.95 9.16
CA ILE A 69 -14.81 -10.32 8.70
C ILE A 69 -15.00 -11.34 9.83
N HIS A 70 -14.86 -10.94 11.09
CA HIS A 70 -15.15 -11.82 12.23
C HIS A 70 -16.56 -11.63 12.80
N ALA A 71 -17.34 -10.69 12.25
CA ALA A 71 -18.72 -10.47 12.68
C ALA A 71 -19.60 -11.68 12.32
N PRO A 72 -20.68 -11.94 13.10
CA PRO A 72 -21.65 -12.96 12.77
C PRO A 72 -22.21 -12.74 11.36
N VAL A 73 -22.34 -13.85 10.62
CA VAL A 73 -22.93 -13.82 9.29
C VAL A 73 -24.38 -13.35 9.39
N VAL A 74 -24.73 -12.32 8.63
CA VAL A 74 -26.11 -11.81 8.53
C VAL A 74 -26.71 -12.12 7.17
N ASP A 75 -28.03 -12.06 7.03
CA ASP A 75 -28.63 -12.24 5.70
C ASP A 75 -28.21 -11.09 4.75
N ALA A 76 -27.97 -11.43 3.49
CA ALA A 76 -27.63 -10.45 2.47
C ALA A 76 -28.75 -9.39 2.34
N PRO A 77 -28.39 -8.09 2.23
CA PRO A 77 -29.37 -7.02 2.13
C PRO A 77 -30.21 -7.17 0.85
N GLY A 78 -31.52 -7.05 1.00
CA GLY A 78 -32.47 -7.10 -0.11
C GLY A 78 -32.65 -5.74 -0.80
N PRO A 79 -33.37 -5.70 -1.94
CA PRO A 79 -33.57 -4.51 -2.76
C PRO A 79 -34.06 -3.27 -2.00
N ALA A 80 -34.89 -3.45 -0.97
CA ALA A 80 -35.41 -2.36 -0.13
C ALA A 80 -34.30 -1.57 0.61
N THR A 81 -33.16 -2.20 0.88
CA THR A 81 -32.04 -1.61 1.62
C THR A 81 -30.85 -1.23 0.74
N TRP A 82 -30.93 -1.50 -0.57
CA TRP A 82 -29.81 -1.25 -1.48
C TRP A 82 -29.45 0.23 -1.61
N ALA A 83 -30.42 1.13 -1.44
CA ALA A 83 -30.19 2.57 -1.46
C ALA A 83 -29.23 3.04 -0.34
N ASP A 84 -29.18 2.30 0.77
CA ASP A 84 -28.35 2.64 1.95
C ASP A 84 -26.97 1.96 1.91
N ILE A 85 -26.72 1.08 0.94
CA ILE A 85 -25.47 0.34 0.82
C ILE A 85 -24.35 1.30 0.40
N ASN A 86 -23.37 1.47 1.27
CA ASN A 86 -22.18 2.28 1.03
C ASN A 86 -20.92 1.63 1.63
N ALA A 87 -19.75 2.11 1.21
CA ALA A 87 -18.46 1.58 1.65
C ALA A 87 -18.25 1.71 3.17
N ALA A 88 -18.69 2.83 3.74
CA ALA A 88 -18.53 3.12 5.16
C ALA A 88 -19.30 2.13 6.05
N GLY A 89 -20.47 1.63 5.65
CA GLY A 89 -21.32 0.78 6.47
C GLY A 89 -21.36 -0.71 6.09
N TYR A 90 -21.17 -1.04 4.81
CA TYR A 90 -21.50 -2.37 4.28
C TYR A 90 -20.31 -3.12 3.69
N GLU A 91 -19.23 -2.43 3.33
CA GLU A 91 -18.05 -3.09 2.75
C GLU A 91 -17.41 -4.07 3.73
N TYR A 92 -17.11 -5.26 3.23
CA TYR A 92 -16.57 -6.42 3.95
C TYR A 92 -17.50 -6.99 5.02
N ARG A 93 -18.80 -6.68 4.97
CA ARG A 93 -19.77 -7.33 5.88
C ARG A 93 -19.93 -8.80 5.50
N HIS A 94 -19.88 -9.67 6.52
CA HIS A 94 -20.20 -11.09 6.38
C HIS A 94 -21.69 -11.29 6.10
N VAL A 95 -22.01 -11.80 4.92
CA VAL A 95 -23.38 -12.03 4.46
C VAL A 95 -23.61 -13.46 4.03
N ARG A 96 -24.83 -13.95 4.27
CA ARG A 96 -25.35 -15.23 3.78
C ARG A 96 -26.37 -14.99 2.69
N LEU A 97 -26.28 -15.77 1.62
CA LEU A 97 -27.21 -15.78 0.50
C LEU A 97 -27.67 -17.21 0.24
N ALA A 98 -28.98 -17.45 0.26
CA ALA A 98 -29.58 -18.75 -0.05
C ALA A 98 -30.37 -18.63 -1.36
N GLY A 99 -30.18 -19.57 -2.27
CA GLY A 99 -30.78 -19.49 -3.60
C GLY A 99 -30.20 -20.48 -4.59
N SER A 100 -30.28 -20.15 -5.87
CA SER A 100 -29.71 -20.98 -6.94
C SER A 100 -28.94 -20.14 -7.96
N PHE A 101 -27.84 -20.68 -8.47
CA PHE A 101 -27.14 -20.05 -9.58
C PHE A 101 -28.01 -20.13 -10.84
N SER A 102 -28.09 -18.99 -11.55
CA SER A 102 -28.73 -18.98 -12.85
C SER A 102 -27.83 -19.72 -13.85
N GLY A 103 -28.41 -20.66 -14.60
CA GLY A 103 -27.68 -21.45 -15.63
C GLY A 103 -27.35 -20.66 -16.89
N GLY A 104 -26.88 -19.42 -16.76
CA GLY A 104 -26.47 -18.54 -17.84
C GLY A 104 -24.94 -18.34 -17.88
N PRO A 105 -24.45 -17.51 -18.82
CA PRO A 105 -23.03 -17.23 -18.94
C PRO A 105 -22.50 -16.45 -17.74
N ASN A 106 -21.30 -16.80 -17.29
CA ASN A 106 -20.57 -16.01 -16.30
C ASN A 106 -20.14 -14.67 -16.88
N THR A 107 -20.15 -13.63 -16.04
CA THR A 107 -19.54 -12.34 -16.37
C THR A 107 -18.09 -12.37 -15.94
N LEU A 108 -17.17 -12.30 -16.92
CA LEU A 108 -15.73 -12.26 -16.66
C LEU A 108 -15.25 -10.80 -16.63
N VAL A 109 -14.80 -10.34 -15.46
CA VAL A 109 -14.25 -8.99 -15.27
C VAL A 109 -12.74 -9.09 -15.20
N GLN A 110 -12.04 -8.43 -16.12
CA GLN A 110 -10.59 -8.48 -16.21
C GLN A 110 -9.94 -7.93 -14.93
N ALA A 111 -8.85 -8.54 -14.49
CA ALA A 111 -8.12 -8.16 -13.29
C ALA A 111 -6.61 -8.42 -13.42
N VAL A 112 -5.81 -7.66 -12.67
CA VAL A 112 -4.41 -7.98 -12.39
C VAL A 112 -4.30 -8.31 -10.92
N THR A 113 -3.74 -9.47 -10.61
CA THR A 113 -3.45 -9.89 -9.25
C THR A 113 -1.96 -10.21 -9.14
N GLU A 114 -1.50 -10.61 -7.96
CA GLU A 114 -0.14 -11.14 -7.78
C GLU A 114 0.13 -12.39 -8.63
N LEU A 115 -0.93 -13.10 -9.06
CA LEU A 115 -0.87 -14.25 -9.95
C LEU A 115 -0.76 -13.86 -11.44
N GLY A 116 -0.70 -12.55 -11.74
CA GLY A 116 -0.69 -12.02 -13.10
C GLY A 116 -2.06 -11.57 -13.60
N GLY A 117 -2.17 -11.40 -14.91
CA GLY A 117 -3.41 -11.01 -15.59
C GLY A 117 -4.42 -12.15 -15.68
N GLY A 118 -5.69 -11.84 -15.47
CA GLY A 118 -6.77 -12.83 -15.57
C GLY A 118 -8.14 -12.19 -15.40
N TYR A 119 -9.08 -12.96 -14.83
CA TYR A 119 -10.49 -12.56 -14.74
C TYR A 119 -11.11 -12.96 -13.39
N TRP A 120 -11.90 -12.06 -12.80
CA TRP A 120 -12.89 -12.41 -11.79
C TRP A 120 -14.10 -13.05 -12.45
N VAL A 121 -14.55 -14.18 -11.91
CA VAL A 121 -15.75 -14.90 -12.38
C VAL A 121 -16.95 -14.45 -11.57
N LEU A 122 -17.86 -13.67 -12.16
CA LEU A 122 -19.13 -13.28 -11.53
C LEU A 122 -20.26 -14.11 -12.10
N THR A 123 -20.96 -14.85 -11.24
CA THR A 123 -22.13 -15.66 -11.64
C THR A 123 -23.38 -15.09 -10.98
N PRO A 124 -24.47 -14.85 -11.75
CA PRO A 124 -25.72 -14.42 -11.16
C PRO A 124 -26.36 -15.56 -10.35
N MET A 125 -26.73 -15.25 -9.11
CA MET A 125 -27.47 -16.14 -8.21
C MET A 125 -28.82 -15.49 -7.90
N ARG A 126 -29.89 -16.26 -8.02
CA ARG A 126 -31.24 -15.85 -7.61
C ARG A 126 -31.46 -16.26 -6.17
N ASP A 127 -31.65 -15.28 -5.31
CA ASP A 127 -32.00 -15.45 -3.90
C ASP A 127 -33.43 -16.02 -3.77
N ASP A 128 -33.68 -16.79 -2.71
CA ASP A 128 -35.01 -17.37 -2.44
C ASP A 128 -36.10 -16.30 -2.23
N ARG A 129 -35.72 -15.07 -1.85
CA ARG A 129 -36.61 -13.88 -1.77
C ARG A 129 -36.91 -13.26 -3.14
N GLY A 130 -36.37 -13.80 -4.23
CA GLY A 130 -36.77 -13.50 -5.62
C GLY A 130 -35.91 -12.50 -6.38
N PHE A 131 -34.90 -11.89 -5.75
CA PHE A 131 -33.97 -10.97 -6.40
C PHE A 131 -32.67 -11.64 -6.86
N THR A 132 -31.89 -10.97 -7.70
CA THR A 132 -30.64 -11.51 -8.26
C THR A 132 -29.44 -10.73 -7.71
N VAL A 133 -28.39 -11.46 -7.31
CA VAL A 133 -27.10 -10.91 -6.88
C VAL A 133 -25.99 -11.50 -7.74
N LEU A 134 -24.96 -10.71 -8.05
CA LEU A 134 -23.74 -11.22 -8.67
C LEU A 134 -22.79 -11.72 -7.59
N VAL A 135 -22.45 -13.00 -7.65
CA VAL A 135 -21.50 -13.63 -6.71
C VAL A 135 -20.15 -13.75 -7.41
N ASN A 136 -19.11 -13.15 -6.84
CA ASN A 136 -17.73 -13.36 -7.28
C ASN A 136 -17.27 -14.74 -6.79
N ARG A 137 -17.06 -15.67 -7.72
CA ARG A 137 -16.61 -17.05 -7.46
C ARG A 137 -15.09 -17.23 -7.39
N GLY A 138 -14.34 -16.14 -7.60
CA GLY A 138 -12.89 -16.14 -7.55
C GLY A 138 -12.22 -15.73 -8.85
N PHE A 139 -10.89 -15.80 -8.84
CA PHE A 139 -10.01 -15.41 -9.94
C PHE A 139 -9.62 -16.61 -10.79
N VAL A 140 -9.57 -16.42 -12.10
CA VAL A 140 -9.06 -17.39 -13.05
C VAL A 140 -7.98 -16.77 -13.94
N PRO A 141 -6.85 -17.45 -14.16
CA PRO A 141 -5.83 -17.03 -15.12
C PRO A 141 -6.38 -16.94 -16.55
N GLN A 142 -5.70 -16.18 -17.41
CA GLN A 142 -6.13 -15.95 -18.79
C GLN A 142 -6.26 -17.24 -19.60
N GLU A 143 -5.44 -18.26 -19.31
CA GLU A 143 -5.41 -19.55 -19.99
C GLU A 143 -6.71 -20.34 -19.78
N ARG A 144 -7.37 -20.13 -18.62
CA ARG A 144 -8.62 -20.82 -18.26
C ARG A 144 -9.88 -20.04 -18.62
N LYS A 145 -9.75 -18.88 -19.28
CA LYS A 145 -10.90 -18.03 -19.64
C LYS A 145 -11.99 -18.79 -20.40
N ALA A 146 -11.61 -19.59 -21.40
CA ALA A 146 -12.56 -20.29 -22.27
C ALA A 146 -13.41 -21.31 -21.50
N GLU A 147 -12.80 -22.02 -20.54
CA GLU A 147 -13.47 -22.98 -19.66
C GLU A 147 -14.60 -22.30 -18.87
N PHE A 148 -14.28 -21.21 -18.17
CA PHE A 148 -15.24 -20.50 -17.32
C PHE A 148 -16.25 -19.63 -18.10
N GLN A 149 -15.94 -19.27 -19.34
CA GLN A 149 -16.87 -18.58 -20.22
C GLN A 149 -17.95 -19.53 -20.75
N GLN A 150 -17.58 -20.80 -20.97
CA GLN A 150 -18.49 -21.87 -21.41
C GLN A 150 -19.18 -22.57 -20.23
N GLU A 151 -18.58 -22.50 -19.03
CA GLU A 151 -19.20 -22.95 -17.79
C GLU A 151 -20.50 -22.18 -17.57
N SER A 152 -21.63 -22.85 -17.80
CA SER A 152 -22.92 -22.37 -17.32
C SER A 152 -22.95 -22.63 -15.83
N GLY A 153 -23.05 -21.58 -15.01
CA GLY A 153 -22.99 -21.66 -13.54
C GLY A 153 -23.71 -22.90 -13.02
N GLY A 154 -22.91 -23.87 -12.54
CA GLY A 154 -23.34 -25.25 -12.34
C GLY A 154 -24.63 -25.36 -11.51
N ALA A 155 -25.52 -26.23 -11.99
CA ALA A 155 -26.77 -26.72 -11.41
C ALA A 155 -27.70 -25.68 -10.74
N ARG A 156 -28.97 -25.65 -11.17
CA ARG A 156 -30.11 -24.99 -10.50
C ARG A 156 -30.40 -25.56 -9.09
N SER A 157 -29.46 -26.27 -8.49
CA SER A 157 -29.59 -26.84 -7.16
C SER A 157 -29.53 -25.72 -6.11
N PRO A 158 -30.41 -25.75 -5.10
CA PRO A 158 -30.33 -24.85 -3.97
C PRO A 158 -28.94 -24.88 -3.34
N THR A 159 -28.35 -23.71 -3.13
CA THR A 159 -27.02 -23.50 -2.57
C THR A 159 -27.08 -22.35 -1.58
N VAL A 160 -26.33 -22.46 -0.50
CA VAL A 160 -26.10 -21.38 0.47
C VAL A 160 -24.67 -20.91 0.30
N VAL A 161 -24.48 -19.60 0.13
CA VAL A 161 -23.18 -18.95 -0.03
C VAL A 161 -22.99 -17.98 1.13
N ASP A 162 -21.93 -18.20 1.90
CA ASP A 162 -21.41 -17.23 2.87
C ASP A 162 -20.25 -16.47 2.22
N GLY A 163 -20.26 -15.15 2.32
CA GLY A 163 -19.27 -14.32 1.68
C GLY A 163 -19.21 -12.89 2.18
N LEU A 164 -18.42 -12.08 1.48
CA LEU A 164 -18.19 -10.68 1.81
C LEU A 164 -18.92 -9.78 0.82
N LEU A 165 -19.68 -8.82 1.34
CA LEU A 165 -20.26 -7.77 0.52
C LEU A 165 -19.16 -6.78 0.11
N ARG A 166 -19.00 -6.56 -1.21
CA ARG A 166 -18.08 -5.57 -1.76
C ARG A 166 -18.86 -4.54 -2.58
N ILE A 167 -18.49 -3.28 -2.44
CA ILE A 167 -19.09 -2.18 -3.20
C ILE A 167 -18.44 -2.11 -4.58
N SER A 168 -19.20 -1.71 -5.59
CA SER A 168 -18.62 -1.44 -6.91
C SER A 168 -17.65 -0.27 -6.82
N GLU A 169 -16.47 -0.43 -7.41
CA GLU A 169 -15.44 0.62 -7.49
C GLU A 169 -15.50 1.30 -8.87
N PRO A 170 -16.28 2.38 -9.04
CA PRO A 170 -16.34 3.08 -10.32
C PRO A 170 -14.99 3.75 -10.60
N GLY A 171 -14.39 3.43 -11.74
CA GLY A 171 -13.09 3.99 -12.17
C GLY A 171 -11.87 3.10 -11.90
N GLY A 172 -12.04 1.94 -11.26
CA GLY A 172 -10.97 0.95 -11.03
C GLY A 172 -10.56 0.13 -12.26
N GLY A 173 -10.73 0.67 -13.47
CA GLY A 173 -10.24 0.04 -14.68
C GLY A 173 -8.72 0.23 -14.77
N PHE A 174 -8.00 -0.87 -15.03
CA PHE A 174 -6.55 -0.92 -15.34
C PHE A 174 -5.93 0.47 -15.51
N LEU A 175 -5.14 0.90 -14.53
CA LEU A 175 -4.22 2.02 -14.73
C LEU A 175 -3.33 1.61 -15.92
N ARG A 176 -3.54 2.28 -17.05
CA ARG A 176 -2.72 2.14 -18.25
C ARG A 176 -1.46 2.97 -18.10
#